data_AF-A0A947BKX6-F1
#
_entry.id   AF-A0A947BKX6-F1
#
_cell.length_a   1.000
_cell.length_b   1.000
_cell.length_c   1.000
_cell.angle_alpha   90.00
_cell.angle_beta   90.00
_cell.angle_gamma   90.00
#
_symmetry.space_group_name_H-M   'P 1'
#
loop_
_entity.id
_entity.type
_entity.pdbx_description
1 polymer ?
#
loop_
_entity_poly.entity_id
_entity_poly.type
_entity_poly.pdbx_seq_one_letter_code
_entity_poly.pdbx_strand_id
1 'polypeptide(L)' 'MSQSQRPDFFELQNGSKAKLPFSDTEYENRLAGLRQLMASSGVDAMLLTSMHNIAYYSGFLYCS' A
#
# COMPACT_ATOMS: atom_id res chain seq x y z
N MET A 1 -0.20 -37.56 14.58
CA MET A 1 0.45 -36.24 14.51
C MET A 1 -0.42 -35.37 13.62
N SER A 2 -1.11 -34.38 14.19
CA SER A 2 -1.92 -33.44 13.41
C SER A 2 -0.97 -32.50 12.65
N GLN A 3 -0.94 -32.58 11.32
CA GLN A 3 -0.26 -31.58 10.50
C GLN A 3 -1.13 -30.32 10.54
N SER A 4 -0.71 -29.32 11.30
CA SER A 4 -1.28 -27.98 11.18
C SER A 4 -0.83 -27.41 9.83
N GLN A 5 -1.77 -27.29 8.87
CA GLN A 5 -1.51 -26.63 7.59
C GLN A 5 -1.27 -25.14 7.85
N ARG A 6 -0.05 -24.67 7.57
CA ARG A 6 0.26 -23.24 7.58
C ARG A 6 -0.38 -22.61 6.33
N PRO A 7 -1.21 -21.56 6.47
CA PRO A 7 -1.75 -20.86 5.32
C PRO A 7 -0.66 -20.08 4.57
N ASP A 8 -0.79 -19.96 3.25
CA ASP A 8 0.15 -19.20 2.41
C ASP A 8 0.12 -17.70 2.72
N PHE A 9 -1.01 -17.19 3.22
CA PHE A 9 -1.21 -15.77 3.55
C PHE A 9 -1.78 -15.61 4.96
N PHE A 10 -1.35 -14.56 5.66
CA PHE A 10 -1.83 -14.21 6.99
C PHE A 10 -1.94 -12.69 7.09
N GLU A 11 -3.13 -12.21 7.46
CA GLU A 11 -3.37 -10.79 7.73
C GLU A 11 -3.45 -10.57 9.24
N LEU A 12 -2.70 -9.58 9.73
CA LEU A 12 -2.69 -9.22 11.14
C LEU A 12 -2.96 -7.73 11.32
N GLN A 13 -4.13 -7.40 11.87
CA GLN A 13 -4.47 -6.04 12.28
C GLN A 13 -4.00 -5.81 13.72
N ASN A 14 -2.72 -5.46 13.88
CA ASN A 14 -2.10 -5.32 15.20
C ASN A 14 -2.24 -3.90 15.76
N GLY A 15 -3.32 -3.65 16.51
CA GLY A 15 -3.57 -2.36 17.15
C GLY A 15 -4.07 -1.29 16.17
N SER A 16 -3.97 -0.03 16.58
CA SER A 16 -4.41 1.12 15.77
C SER A 16 -3.35 1.55 14.77
N LYS A 17 -3.78 2.20 13.68
CA LYS A 17 -2.88 2.75 12.67
C LYS A 17 -1.96 3.81 13.29
N ALA A 18 -0.67 3.74 12.96
CA ALA A 18 0.28 4.79 13.30
C ALA A 18 -0.07 6.10 12.58
N LYS A 19 0.32 7.23 13.17
CA LYS A 19 0.17 8.54 12.53
C LYS A 19 1.03 8.59 11.28
N LEU A 20 0.43 8.98 10.16
CA LEU A 20 1.14 9.11 8.89
C LEU A 20 2.03 10.37 8.86
N PRO A 21 3.10 10.38 8.05
CA PRO A 21 3.99 11.54 7.88
C PRO A 21 3.30 12.80 7.34
N PHE A 22 2.25 12.63 6.54
CA PHE A 22 1.48 13.72 5.92
C PHE A 22 -0.01 13.64 6.29
N SER A 23 -0.76 14.68 5.94
CA SER A 23 -2.22 14.70 6.13
C SER A 23 -2.92 13.69 5.21
N ASP A 24 -4.14 13.30 5.58
CA ASP A 24 -4.96 12.40 4.76
C ASP A 24 -5.20 13.01 3.37
N THR A 25 -5.48 14.31 3.30
CA THR A 25 -5.68 15.04 2.03
C THR A 25 -4.46 14.98 1.11
N GLU A 26 -3.23 14.99 1.64
CA GLU A 26 -2.01 14.87 0.83
C GLU A 26 -1.94 13.49 0.15
N TYR A 27 -2.26 12.42 0.87
CA TYR A 27 -2.31 11.07 0.30
C TYR A 27 -3.46 10.91 -0.70
N GLU A 28 -4.62 11.50 -0.42
CA GLU A 28 -5.76 11.53 -1.34
C GLU A 28 -5.38 12.21 -2.66
N ASN A 29 -4.70 13.36 -2.61
CA ASN A 29 -4.23 14.07 -3.79
C ASN A 29 -3.25 13.23 -4.62
N ARG A 30 -2.28 12.57 -3.97
CA ARG A 30 -1.32 11.69 -4.65
C ARG A 30 -2.01 10.52 -5.35
N LEU A 31 -2.93 9.84 -4.65
CA LEU A 31 -3.67 8.71 -5.20
C LEU A 31 -4.64 9.14 -6.32
N ALA A 32 -5.24 10.32 -6.20
CA ALA A 32 -6.12 10.88 -7.25
C ALA A 32 -5.33 11.14 -8.54
N GLY A 33 -4.17 11.80 -8.45
CA GLY A 33 -3.30 12.03 -9.61
C GLY A 33 -2.83 10.72 -10.26
N LEU A 34 -2.47 9.74 -9.43
CA LEU A 34 -2.08 8.42 -9.92
C LEU A 34 -3.20 7.69 -10.67
N ARG A 35 -4.41 7.69 -10.11
CA ARG A 35 -5.59 7.07 -10.74
C ARG A 35 -5.98 7.76 -12.03
N GLN A 36 -5.83 9.08 -12.10
CA GLN A 36 -6.06 9.84 -13.33
C GLN A 36 -5.07 9.44 -14.43
N LEU A 37 -3.79 9.26 -14.09
CA LEU A 37 -2.76 8.78 -15.02
C LEU A 37 -3.04 7.35 -15.48
N MET A 38 -3.45 6.48 -14.56
CA MET A 38 -3.86 5.11 -14.89
C MET A 38 -5.02 5.09 -15.87
N ALA A 39 -6.07 5.89 -15.62
CA ALA A 39 -7.23 6.01 -16.49
C ALA A 39 -6.86 6.55 -17.88
N SER A 40 -6.01 7.58 -17.96
CA SER A 40 -5.56 8.12 -19.25
C SER A 40 -4.68 7.16 -20.04
N SER A 41 -4.03 6.22 -19.36
CA SER A 41 -3.14 5.23 -19.96
C SER A 41 -3.81 3.87 -20.21
N GLY A 42 -5.09 3.70 -19.86
CA GLY A 42 -5.81 2.43 -19.98
C GLY A 42 -5.27 1.32 -19.06
N VAL A 43 -4.76 1.70 -17.88
CA VAL A 43 -4.20 0.77 -16.88
C VAL A 43 -5.22 0.49 -15.79
N ASP A 44 -5.64 -0.78 -15.66
CA ASP A 44 -6.64 -1.18 -14.67
C ASP A 44 -6.06 -1.32 -13.25
N ALA A 45 -4.80 -1.73 -13.15
CA ALA A 45 -4.12 -1.97 -11.88
C ALA A 45 -2.63 -1.65 -11.99
N MET A 46 -2.03 -1.25 -10.86
CA MET A 46 -0.60 -0.97 -10.78
C MET A 46 -0.01 -1.58 -9.51
N LEU A 47 1.05 -2.37 -9.69
CA LEU A 47 1.81 -2.97 -8.61
C LEU A 47 3.06 -2.14 -8.33
N LEU A 48 3.12 -1.54 -7.15
CA LEU A 48 4.28 -0.76 -6.70
C LEU A 48 5.28 -1.68 -5.98
N THR A 49 6.53 -1.71 -6.45
CA THR A 49 7.57 -2.61 -5.90
C THR A 49 8.78 -1.87 -5.35
N SER A 50 8.99 -0.61 -5.71
CA SER A 50 10.08 0.19 -5.15
C SER A 50 9.71 0.74 -3.77
N MET A 51 10.67 0.77 -2.84
CA MET A 51 10.54 1.44 -1.53
C MET A 51 9.97 2.86 -1.65
N HIS A 52 10.50 3.64 -2.60
CA HIS A 52 10.11 5.04 -2.80
C HIS A 52 8.63 5.19 -3.15
N ASN A 53 8.14 4.47 -4.16
CA ASN A 53 6.73 4.57 -4.55
C ASN A 53 5.79 4.05 -3.46
N ILE A 54 6.14 2.94 -2.78
CA ILE A 54 5.32 2.42 -1.69
C ILE A 54 5.22 3.47 -0.57
N ALA A 55 6.35 4.05 -0.14
CA ALA A 55 6.35 5.10 0.88
C ALA A 55 5.62 6.37 0.43
N TYR A 56 5.78 6.77 -0.83
CA TYR A 56 5.16 7.98 -1.38
C TYR A 56 3.63 7.92 -1.38
N TYR A 57 3.05 6.77 -1.77
CA TYR A 57 1.60 6.62 -1.89
C TYR A 57 0.90 6.09 -0.63
N SER A 58 1.61 5.44 0.29
CA SER A 58 1.01 4.82 1.48
C SER A 58 1.52 5.36 2.82
N GLY A 59 2.63 6.09 2.83
CA GLY A 59 3.32 6.48 4.07
C GLY A 59 4.04 5.33 4.77
N PHE A 60 3.97 4.10 4.24
CA PHE A 60 4.69 2.96 4.76
C PHE A 60 6.07 2.85 4.12
N LEU A 61 7.12 3.02 4.93
CA LEU A 61 8.48 2.73 4.54
C LEU A 61 8.84 1.32 5.04
N TYR A 62 9.06 0.39 4.12
CA TYR A 62 9.63 -0.90 4.47
C TYR A 62 11.14 -0.85 4.29
N CYS A 63 11.88 -1.46 5.23
CA CYS A 63 13.30 -1.74 5.09
C CYS A 63 13.43 -3.18 4.58
N SER A 64 14.17 -3.37 3.49
CA SER A 64 14.59 -4.70 3.00
C SER A 64 15.66 -5.32 3.88
#